data_AF-A0A6J4SIG7-F1
#
_entry.id   AF-A0A6J4SIG7-F1
#
_cell.length_a   1.000
_cell.length_b   1.000
_cell.length_c   1.000
_cell.angle_alpha   90.00
_cell.angle_beta   90.00
_cell.angle_gamma   90.00
#
_symmetry.space_group_name_H-M   'P 1'
#
loop_
_entity.id
_entity.type
_entity.pdbx_description
1 polymer ?
#
loop_
_entity_poly.entity_id
_entity_poly.type
_entity_poly.pdbx_seq_one_letter_code
_entity_poly.pdbx_strand_id
1 'polypeptide(L)'
;MRSVVTALRRLAPALRRLPDALRRLPNALRGVWPPPTPAEQAAIARAKARLDRLTLYPRPVAVGRVRILHWPWLFRIPGFRRFHGYEFGPLIVIRRPLEEVSDGLIVHELVHVWQSQHRHVRMWLSYLTEGYRDNRHEVEARAAVTATRAPAPD
;
A
#
# COMPACT_ATOMS: atom_id res chain seq x y z
N MET A 1 -38.04 20.54 -7.32
CA MET A 1 -37.36 19.46 -8.09
C MET A 1 -36.54 19.91 -9.31
N ARG A 2 -36.67 21.11 -9.89
CA ARG A 2 -35.93 21.54 -11.11
C ARG A 2 -34.46 21.95 -10.90
N SER A 3 -34.04 22.24 -9.67
CA SER A 3 -32.69 22.75 -9.35
C SER A 3 -31.60 21.66 -9.37
N VAL A 4 -31.90 20.48 -8.82
CA VAL A 4 -30.94 19.36 -8.70
C VAL A 4 -30.55 18.78 -10.07
N VAL A 5 -31.50 18.67 -10.99
CA VAL A 5 -31.26 18.12 -12.35
C VAL A 5 -30.32 19.02 -13.17
N THR A 6 -30.44 20.34 -13.00
CA THR A 6 -29.60 21.32 -13.68
C THR A 6 -28.17 21.34 -13.12
N ALA A 7 -28.01 21.20 -11.80
CA ALA A 7 -26.71 21.05 -11.16
C ALA A 7 -25.97 19.78 -11.61
N LEU A 8 -26.69 18.64 -11.70
CA LEU A 8 -26.13 17.38 -12.18
C LEU A 8 -25.71 17.43 -13.66
N ARG A 9 -26.47 18.13 -14.52
CA ARG A 9 -26.10 18.33 -15.94
C ARG A 9 -24.86 19.20 -16.12
N ARG A 10 -24.61 20.17 -15.23
CA ARG A 10 -23.40 21.01 -15.25
C ARG A 10 -22.14 20.29 -14.74
N LEU A 11 -22.30 19.30 -13.86
CA LEU A 11 -21.19 18.49 -13.32
C LEU A 11 -20.79 17.31 -14.23
N ALA A 12 -21.69 16.85 -15.11
CA ALA A 12 -21.46 15.69 -15.96
C ALA A 12 -20.20 15.80 -16.86
N PRO A 13 -19.85 16.94 -17.49
CA PRO A 13 -18.62 17.06 -18.28
C PRO A 13 -17.36 17.03 -17.42
N ALA A 14 -17.39 17.62 -16.22
CA ALA A 14 -16.28 17.61 -15.27
C ALA A 14 -16.03 16.20 -14.72
N LEU A 15 -17.11 15.47 -14.40
CA LEU A 15 -17.06 14.08 -13.95
C LEU A 15 -16.58 13.11 -15.03
N ARG A 16 -16.85 13.39 -16.32
CA ARG A 16 -16.32 12.60 -17.46
C ARG A 16 -14.82 12.77 -17.68
N ARG A 17 -14.23 13.90 -17.27
CA ARG A 17 -12.78 14.17 -17.36
C ARG A 17 -12.00 13.74 -16.11
N LEU A 18 -12.72 13.47 -15.02
CA LEU A 18 -12.15 13.02 -13.75
C LEU A 18 -11.26 11.77 -13.90
N PRO A 19 -11.62 10.72 -14.67
CA PRO A 19 -10.78 9.54 -14.81
C PRO A 19 -9.44 9.83 -15.49
N ASP A 20 -9.40 10.76 -16.44
CA ASP A 20 -8.16 11.15 -17.12
C ASP A 20 -7.29 12.08 -16.26
N ALA A 21 -7.91 12.98 -15.50
CA ALA A 21 -7.21 13.81 -14.52
C ALA A 21 -6.61 12.96 -13.39
N LEU A 22 -7.37 12.00 -12.85
CA LEU A 22 -6.89 11.05 -11.85
C LEU A 22 -5.80 10.12 -12.40
N ARG A 23 -5.85 9.75 -13.68
CA ARG A 23 -4.78 8.98 -14.34
C ARG A 23 -3.49 9.80 -14.52
N ARG A 24 -3.59 11.12 -14.63
CA ARG A 24 -2.43 12.03 -14.80
C ARG A 24 -1.85 12.53 -13.47
N LEU A 25 -2.63 12.48 -12.40
CA LEU A 25 -2.23 12.91 -11.05
C LEU A 25 -0.90 12.28 -10.58
N PRO A 26 -0.65 10.96 -10.75
CA PRO A 26 0.59 10.35 -10.31
C PRO A 26 1.83 10.91 -11.04
N ASN A 27 1.68 11.31 -12.30
CA ASN A 27 2.77 11.92 -13.06
C ASN A 27 2.97 13.40 -12.71
N ALA A 28 1.88 14.15 -12.47
CA ALA A 28 1.94 15.55 -12.05
C ALA A 28 2.57 15.70 -10.64
N LEU A 29 2.39 14.71 -9.77
CA LEU A 29 2.96 14.68 -8.42
C LEU A 29 4.40 14.12 -8.36
N ARG A 30 4.96 13.61 -9.47
CA ARG A 30 6.37 13.13 -9.50
C ARG A 30 7.40 14.22 -9.19
N GLY A 31 7.05 15.50 -9.36
CA GLY A 31 7.89 16.64 -8.98
C GLY A 31 7.71 17.10 -7.54
N VAL A 32 6.66 16.63 -6.84
CA VAL A 32 6.34 17.01 -5.46
C VAL A 32 6.99 16.05 -4.45
N TRP A 33 7.31 14.83 -4.90
CA TRP A 33 7.89 13.79 -4.07
C TRP A 33 9.37 13.58 -4.38
N PRO A 34 10.27 13.65 -3.39
CA PRO A 34 11.70 13.43 -3.63
C PRO A 34 11.96 12.00 -4.16
N PRO A 35 12.99 11.78 -4.97
CA PRO A 35 13.36 10.43 -5.40
C PRO A 35 13.61 9.50 -4.20
N PRO A 36 13.47 8.17 -4.36
CA PRO A 36 13.66 7.25 -3.24
C PRO A 36 15.09 7.29 -2.76
N THR A 37 15.26 7.38 -1.44
CA THR A 37 16.60 7.40 -0.85
C THR A 37 17.28 6.04 -1.06
N PRO A 38 18.62 5.95 -1.05
CA PRO A 38 19.32 4.67 -1.15
C PRO A 38 18.88 3.68 -0.05
N ALA A 39 18.64 4.16 1.17
CA ALA A 39 18.15 3.35 2.28
C ALA A 39 16.74 2.80 2.02
N GLU A 40 15.84 3.62 1.47
CA GLU A 40 14.49 3.20 1.03
C GLU A 40 14.57 2.12 -0.05
N GLN A 41 15.38 2.35 -1.09
CA GLN A 41 15.58 1.39 -2.18
C GLN A 41 16.15 0.06 -1.66
N ALA A 42 17.15 0.12 -0.77
CA ALA A 42 17.75 -1.07 -0.18
C ALA A 42 16.75 -1.85 0.69
N ALA A 43 15.93 -1.16 1.50
CA ALA A 43 14.89 -1.80 2.31
C ALA A 43 13.85 -2.53 1.43
N ILE A 44 13.36 -1.85 0.38
CA ILE A 44 12.42 -2.44 -0.59
C ILE A 44 13.06 -3.63 -1.30
N ALA A 45 14.32 -3.52 -1.73
CA ALA A 45 15.03 -4.59 -2.42
C ALA A 45 15.22 -5.83 -1.54
N ARG A 46 15.60 -5.66 -0.26
CA ARG A 46 15.72 -6.78 0.70
C ARG A 46 14.36 -7.46 0.94
N ALA A 47 13.32 -6.67 1.15
CA ALA A 47 11.97 -7.19 1.34
C ALA A 47 11.46 -7.94 0.09
N LYS A 48 11.71 -7.38 -1.09
CA LYS A 48 11.41 -8.06 -2.36
C LYS A 48 12.17 -9.37 -2.51
N ALA A 49 13.47 -9.39 -2.25
CA ALA A 49 14.28 -10.61 -2.35
C ALA A 49 13.80 -11.72 -1.40
N ARG A 50 13.22 -11.35 -0.25
CA ARG A 50 12.55 -12.29 0.64
C ARG A 50 11.26 -12.83 0.03
N LEU A 51 10.41 -11.95 -0.52
CA LEU A 51 9.13 -12.34 -1.12
C LEU A 51 9.27 -13.11 -2.44
N ASP A 52 10.31 -12.86 -3.22
CA ASP A 52 10.58 -13.57 -4.48
C ASP A 52 10.88 -15.07 -4.26
N ARG A 53 11.10 -15.50 -3.01
CA ARG A 53 11.19 -16.92 -2.62
C ARG A 53 9.83 -17.60 -2.49
N LEU A 54 8.76 -16.83 -2.45
CA LEU A 54 7.40 -17.31 -2.29
C LEU A 54 6.65 -17.24 -3.62
N THR A 55 5.62 -18.07 -3.77
CA THR A 55 4.73 -18.11 -4.92
C THR A 55 3.29 -17.79 -4.53
N LEU A 56 3.11 -16.76 -3.67
CA LEU A 56 1.78 -16.38 -3.14
C LEU A 56 0.78 -16.01 -4.24
N TYR A 57 1.25 -15.38 -5.31
CA TYR A 57 0.43 -14.98 -6.45
C TYR A 57 1.12 -15.27 -7.79
N PRO A 58 0.36 -15.36 -8.91
CA PRO A 58 0.91 -15.76 -10.21
C PRO A 58 2.03 -14.88 -10.75
N ARG A 59 2.02 -13.57 -10.45
CA ARG A 59 3.11 -12.65 -10.84
C ARG A 59 3.81 -12.16 -9.58
N PRO A 60 5.15 -12.06 -9.55
CA PRO A 60 5.87 -11.47 -8.41
C PRO A 60 5.41 -10.04 -8.10
N VAL A 61 5.66 -9.59 -6.86
CA VAL A 61 5.38 -8.21 -6.47
C VAL A 61 6.23 -7.22 -7.29
N ALA A 62 5.55 -6.24 -7.89
CA ALA A 62 6.18 -5.19 -8.68
C ALA A 62 6.51 -3.99 -7.78
N VAL A 63 7.80 -3.74 -7.57
CA VAL A 63 8.27 -2.70 -6.63
C VAL A 63 8.71 -1.40 -7.28
N GLY A 64 8.73 -1.31 -8.61
CA GLY A 64 9.28 -0.15 -9.33
C GLY A 64 8.54 1.18 -9.08
N ARG A 65 7.36 1.15 -8.46
CA ARG A 65 6.62 2.33 -8.02
C ARG A 65 6.43 2.41 -6.51
N VAL A 66 6.93 1.42 -5.77
CA VAL A 66 6.74 1.35 -4.32
C VAL A 66 7.55 2.44 -3.66
N ARG A 67 6.90 3.18 -2.75
CA ARG A 67 7.52 4.23 -1.95
C ARG A 67 7.24 4.00 -0.48
N ILE A 68 8.18 4.35 0.39
CA ILE A 68 8.01 4.33 1.84
C ILE A 68 8.02 5.77 2.35
N LEU A 69 6.95 6.18 3.03
CA LEU A 69 6.83 7.48 3.68
C LEU A 69 6.76 7.31 5.19
N HIS A 70 7.66 7.96 5.91
CA HIS A 70 7.48 8.18 7.34
C HIS A 70 6.45 9.29 7.58
N TRP A 71 5.28 8.93 8.10
CA TRP A 71 4.20 9.89 8.40
C TRP A 71 3.54 9.60 9.75
N PRO A 72 4.18 10.00 10.87
CA PRO A 72 3.73 9.63 12.21
C PRO A 72 2.37 10.25 12.57
N TRP A 73 1.99 11.37 11.95
CA TRP A 73 0.72 12.06 12.20
C TRP A 73 -0.50 11.23 11.80
N LEU A 74 -0.42 10.44 10.73
CA LEU A 74 -1.49 9.52 10.33
C LEU A 74 -1.86 8.58 11.48
N PHE A 75 -0.85 8.04 12.16
CA PHE A 75 -1.00 7.11 13.27
C PHE A 75 -1.41 7.78 14.59
N ARG A 76 -1.68 9.09 14.60
CA ARG A 76 -2.32 9.77 15.76
C ARG A 76 -3.85 9.75 15.66
N ILE A 77 -4.40 9.56 14.46
CA ILE A 77 -5.84 9.56 14.17
C ILE A 77 -6.50 8.29 14.74
N PRO A 78 -7.61 8.41 15.50
CA PRO A 78 -8.37 7.25 15.98
C PRO A 78 -8.68 6.27 14.85
N GLY A 79 -8.39 4.98 15.06
CA GLY A 79 -8.50 3.92 14.04
C GLY A 79 -7.16 3.51 13.42
N PHE A 80 -6.26 4.46 13.16
CA PHE A 80 -4.92 4.19 12.61
C PHE A 80 -3.84 3.96 13.67
N ARG A 81 -4.10 4.40 14.92
CA ARG A 81 -3.14 4.30 16.05
C ARG A 81 -2.62 2.88 16.34
N ARG A 82 -3.39 1.86 15.96
CA ARG A 82 -3.07 0.45 16.16
C ARG A 82 -2.08 -0.12 15.13
N PHE A 83 -1.75 0.64 14.09
CA PHE A 83 -0.88 0.21 13.00
C PHE A 83 0.54 0.74 13.15
N HIS A 84 1.48 0.01 12.55
CA HIS A 84 2.90 0.37 12.48
C HIS A 84 3.34 0.70 11.05
N GLY A 85 2.69 0.08 10.07
CA GLY A 85 2.71 0.44 8.67
C GLY A 85 1.30 0.39 8.10
N TYR A 86 1.11 0.96 6.91
CA TYR A 86 -0.14 0.88 6.17
C TYR A 86 0.13 1.04 4.68
N GLU A 87 -0.54 0.26 3.84
CA GLU A 87 -0.41 0.39 2.38
C GLU A 87 -1.56 1.21 1.78
N PHE A 88 -1.21 2.08 0.82
CA PHE A 88 -2.13 2.80 -0.04
C PHE A 88 -1.74 2.53 -1.49
N GLY A 89 -1.97 1.30 -1.95
CA GLY A 89 -1.53 0.84 -3.27
C GLY A 89 0.01 0.75 -3.32
N PRO A 90 0.71 1.56 -4.13
CA PRO A 90 2.18 1.54 -4.15
C PRO A 90 2.83 2.34 -3.02
N LEU A 91 2.08 3.13 -2.25
CA LEU A 91 2.64 3.92 -1.15
C LEU A 91 2.52 3.15 0.17
N ILE A 92 3.65 2.88 0.82
CA ILE A 92 3.71 2.33 2.18
C ILE A 92 3.96 3.50 3.13
N VAL A 93 3.12 3.63 4.14
CA VAL A 93 3.26 4.66 5.16
C VAL A 93 3.69 3.98 6.46
N ILE A 94 4.76 4.46 7.09
CA ILE A 94 5.30 3.91 8.34
C ILE A 94 5.21 4.93 9.48
N ARG A 95 5.00 4.40 10.69
CA ARG A 95 4.82 5.19 11.91
C ARG A 95 6.13 5.70 12.50
N ARG A 96 7.20 4.91 12.35
CA ARG A 96 8.54 5.21 12.86
C ARG A 96 9.47 5.53 11.68
N PRO A 97 10.59 6.21 11.91
CA PRO A 97 11.62 6.40 10.89
C PRO A 97 12.08 5.05 10.31
N LEU A 98 12.50 5.04 9.04
CA LEU A 98 12.80 3.80 8.31
C LEU A 98 13.92 2.98 8.98
N GLU A 99 14.89 3.66 9.56
CA GLU A 99 16.01 3.10 10.31
C GLU A 99 15.59 2.31 11.56
N GLU A 100 14.42 2.61 12.13
CA GLU A 100 13.85 1.90 13.29
C GLU A 100 12.85 0.80 12.87
N VAL A 101 12.52 0.72 11.59
CA VAL A 101 11.54 -0.23 11.07
C VAL A 101 12.23 -1.55 10.76
N SER A 102 11.69 -2.63 11.35
CA SER A 102 12.17 -3.99 11.04
C SER A 102 11.94 -4.36 9.57
N ASP A 103 12.86 -5.11 8.98
CA ASP A 103 12.70 -5.70 7.64
C ASP A 103 11.42 -6.57 7.56
N GLY A 104 10.98 -7.16 8.68
CA GLY A 104 9.72 -7.91 8.76
C GLY A 104 8.48 -7.05 8.49
N LEU A 105 8.44 -5.82 9.01
CA LEU A 105 7.34 -4.90 8.74
C LEU A 105 7.31 -4.52 7.25
N ILE A 106 8.45 -4.23 6.63
CA ILE A 106 8.49 -3.89 5.20
C ILE A 106 8.02 -5.07 4.34
N VAL A 107 8.40 -6.31 4.69
CA VAL A 107 7.88 -7.51 4.03
C VAL A 107 6.36 -7.62 4.18
N HIS A 108 5.84 -7.39 5.39
CA HIS A 108 4.40 -7.41 5.67
C HIS A 108 3.64 -6.42 4.77
N GLU A 109 4.05 -5.16 4.76
CA GLU A 109 3.42 -4.12 3.94
C GLU A 109 3.55 -4.43 2.43
N LEU A 110 4.68 -5.01 2.01
CA LEU A 110 4.88 -5.38 0.61
C LEU A 110 4.02 -6.57 0.17
N VAL A 111 3.59 -7.44 1.09
CA VAL A 111 2.55 -8.44 0.81
C VAL A 111 1.22 -7.76 0.54
N HIS A 112 0.86 -6.70 1.28
CA HIS A 112 -0.36 -5.94 0.98
C HIS A 112 -0.30 -5.29 -0.40
N VAL A 113 0.87 -4.74 -0.79
CA VAL A 113 1.09 -4.28 -2.18
C VAL A 113 0.87 -5.43 -3.18
N TRP A 114 1.38 -6.62 -2.87
CA TRP A 114 1.26 -7.80 -3.74
C TRP A 114 -0.19 -8.29 -3.88
N GLN A 115 -0.93 -8.33 -2.78
CA GLN A 115 -2.36 -8.60 -2.71
C GLN A 115 -3.13 -7.58 -3.57
N SER A 116 -2.80 -6.30 -3.38
CA SER A 116 -3.39 -5.19 -4.13
C SER A 116 -3.19 -5.37 -5.63
N GLN A 117 -1.95 -5.64 -6.06
CA GLN A 117 -1.60 -5.90 -7.46
C GLN A 117 -2.46 -7.00 -8.14
N HIS A 118 -2.99 -7.96 -7.39
CA HIS A 118 -3.77 -9.09 -7.92
C HIS A 118 -5.27 -9.04 -7.62
N ARG A 119 -5.70 -8.25 -6.63
CA ARG A 119 -7.06 -8.31 -6.06
C ARG A 119 -7.66 -6.93 -5.73
N HIS A 120 -7.20 -5.84 -6.36
CA HIS A 120 -7.64 -4.45 -6.07
C HIS A 120 -9.15 -4.27 -5.81
N VAL A 121 -10.03 -4.92 -6.58
CA VAL A 121 -11.49 -4.77 -6.43
C VAL A 121 -12.06 -5.63 -5.29
N ARG A 122 -11.60 -6.88 -5.11
CA ARG A 122 -12.11 -7.78 -4.07
C ARG A 122 -11.64 -7.39 -2.66
N MET A 123 -10.45 -6.81 -2.54
CA MET A 123 -9.90 -6.36 -1.25
C MET A 123 -10.63 -5.13 -0.70
N TRP A 124 -10.97 -4.17 -1.55
CA TRP A 124 -11.79 -3.01 -1.15
C TRP A 124 -13.18 -3.43 -0.65
N LEU A 125 -13.76 -4.47 -1.25
CA LEU A 125 -15.07 -5.01 -0.85
C LEU A 125 -15.00 -5.84 0.45
N SER A 126 -13.91 -6.54 0.75
CA SER A 126 -13.79 -7.33 1.98
C SER A 126 -13.64 -6.45 3.23
N TYR A 127 -12.98 -5.30 3.14
CA TYR A 127 -12.92 -4.33 4.26
C TYR A 127 -14.29 -3.75 4.66
N LEU A 128 -15.27 -3.74 3.75
CA LEU A 128 -16.64 -3.32 4.03
C LEU A 128 -17.50 -4.42 4.66
N THR A 129 -17.09 -5.69 4.59
CA THR A 129 -17.96 -6.84 4.90
C THR A 129 -17.42 -7.77 5.99
N GLU A 130 -16.10 -7.94 6.15
CA GLU A 130 -15.53 -9.04 6.97
C GLU A 130 -14.83 -8.60 8.26
N GLY A 131 -14.56 -7.30 8.46
CA GLY A 131 -13.87 -6.80 9.66
C GLY A 131 -12.37 -7.12 9.70
N TYR A 132 -11.61 -6.37 10.50
CA TYR A 132 -10.14 -6.25 10.37
C TYR A 132 -9.33 -7.38 11.04
N ARG A 133 -9.81 -7.99 12.13
CA ARG A 133 -8.97 -8.85 13.01
C ARG A 133 -8.72 -10.27 12.49
N ASP A 134 -9.67 -10.85 11.76
CA ASP A 134 -9.58 -12.19 11.13
C ASP A 134 -9.46 -12.13 9.61
N ASN A 135 -9.07 -10.96 9.08
CA ASN A 135 -8.89 -10.75 7.67
C ASN A 135 -7.80 -11.70 7.13
N ARG A 136 -8.14 -12.55 6.17
CA ARG A 136 -7.22 -13.50 5.53
C ARG A 136 -5.94 -12.83 5.01
N HIS A 137 -6.05 -11.57 4.60
CA HIS A 137 -4.93 -10.79 4.10
C HIS A 137 -3.86 -10.51 5.16
N GLU A 138 -4.27 -10.25 6.40
CA GLU A 138 -3.38 -10.03 7.55
C GLU A 138 -2.67 -11.32 7.96
N VAL A 139 -3.40 -12.44 7.93
CA VAL A 139 -2.83 -13.77 8.23
C VAL A 139 -1.78 -14.15 7.19
N GLU A 140 -2.07 -13.96 5.90
CA GLU A 140 -1.13 -14.22 4.80
C GLU A 140 0.14 -13.36 4.93
N ALA A 141 -0.02 -12.07 5.22
CA ALA A 141 1.11 -11.17 5.40
C ALA A 141 2.01 -11.58 6.58
N ARG A 142 1.43 -12.00 7.73
CA ARG A 142 2.21 -12.54 8.85
C ARG A 142 2.90 -13.86 8.50
N ALA A 143 2.21 -14.76 7.81
CA ALA A 143 2.77 -16.05 7.39
C ALA A 143 3.97 -15.85 6.45
N ALA A 144 3.88 -14.92 5.51
CA ALA A 144 4.97 -14.58 4.60
C ALA A 144 6.21 -14.03 5.33
N VAL A 145 6.01 -13.18 6.34
CA VAL A 145 7.12 -12.70 7.18
C VAL A 145 7.82 -13.86 7.87
N THR A 146 7.06 -14.77 8.47
CA THR A 146 7.59 -15.97 9.15
C THR A 146 8.33 -16.89 8.18
N ALA A 147 7.70 -17.22 7.05
CA ALA A 147 8.25 -18.13 6.05
C ALA A 147 9.54 -17.61 5.39
N THR A 148 9.76 -16.30 5.41
CA THR A 148 10.93 -15.66 4.79
C THR A 148 11.94 -15.14 5.80
N ARG A 149 11.75 -15.41 7.09
CA ARG A 149 12.76 -15.14 8.11
C ARG A 149 13.93 -16.10 7.83
N ALA A 150 15.15 -15.56 7.72
CA ALA A 150 16.32 -16.43 7.66
C ALA A 150 16.37 -17.31 8.91
N PRO A 151 16.80 -18.58 8.82
CA PRO A 151 17.15 -19.35 10.01
C PRO A 151 18.18 -18.55 10.81
N ALA A 152 18.08 -18.56 12.14
CA ALA A 152 19.11 -17.97 12.98
C ALA A 152 20.46 -18.62 12.63
N PRO A 153 21.56 -17.86 12.54
CA PRO A 153 22.87 -18.49 12.48
C PRO A 153 23.07 -19.28 13.79
N ASP A 154 23.46 -20.55 13.64
CA ASP A 154 23.85 -21.43 14.75
C ASP A 154 25.06 -20.87 15.53
#